data_AF-A0A8C3FDY9-F1
#
_entry.id   AF-A0A8C3FDY9-F1
#
_cell.length_a   1.000
_cell.length_b   1.000
_cell.length_c   1.000
_cell.angle_alpha   90.00
_cell.angle_beta   90.00
_cell.angle_gamma   90.00
#
_symmetry.space_group_name_H-M   'P 1'
#
loop_
_entity.id
_entity.type
_entity.pdbx_description
1 polymer ?
#
loop_
_entity_poly.entity_id
_entity_poly.type
_entity_poly.pdbx_seq_one_letter_code
_entity_poly.pdbx_strand_id
1 'polypeptide(L)'
;MALSDLLYPDNPKRRQEVIRLHQELLDCMLVNFHATDELIAVLNAHLGCTIAQIKMEKGGTIKENCDIIIQAMSEIQREVWKIDKEMKEMLEPMLYQKLYDIKEPEVEKIAIAHKVFSIVLGEATSIAGMVAVKLVGSKVIIVAVNKLVTLLAQIGASVLGGIGIAILGLGIDVILQAILGAVERDQLLAIVKSYEEHLAEFKAASEKYQHAITEVTSMVKCKIK
;
A
#
# COMPACT_ATOMS: atom_id res chain seq x y z
N MET A 1 27.92 31.03 -3.78
CA MET A 1 26.88 30.86 -4.82
C MET A 1 27.58 30.26 -6.04
N ALA A 2 27.10 29.13 -6.58
CA ALA A 2 27.76 28.47 -7.70
C ALA A 2 27.53 29.25 -9.00
N LEU A 3 28.49 29.22 -9.93
CA LEU A 3 28.39 29.91 -11.23
C LEU A 3 27.20 29.38 -12.07
N SER A 4 26.87 28.09 -11.91
CA SER A 4 25.68 27.47 -12.51
C SER A 4 24.38 28.10 -12.01
N ASP A 5 24.27 28.40 -10.72
CA ASP A 5 23.07 29.04 -10.15
C ASP A 5 22.95 30.51 -10.58
N LEU A 6 24.05 31.17 -10.93
CA LEU A 6 24.01 32.51 -11.53
C LEU A 6 23.46 32.46 -12.97
N LEU A 7 23.84 31.44 -13.74
CA LEU A 7 23.36 31.24 -15.12
C LEU A 7 21.94 30.64 -15.18
N TYR A 8 21.53 29.92 -14.15
CA TYR A 8 20.24 29.26 -14.03
C TYR A 8 19.62 29.51 -12.64
N PRO A 9 19.11 30.73 -12.36
CA PRO A 9 18.71 31.17 -11.03
C PRO A 9 17.54 30.38 -10.42
N ASP A 10 16.77 29.67 -11.26
CA ASP A 10 15.65 28.85 -10.81
C ASP A 10 16.05 27.40 -10.45
N ASN A 11 17.25 26.93 -10.80
CA ASN A 11 17.67 25.56 -10.52
C ASN A 11 17.70 25.26 -9.00
N PRO A 12 18.20 26.13 -8.12
CA PRO A 12 18.10 25.93 -6.67
C PRO A 12 16.68 25.68 -6.19
N LYS A 13 15.70 26.46 -6.71
CA LYS A 13 14.29 26.28 -6.36
C LYS A 13 13.75 24.93 -6.85
N ARG A 14 14.08 24.53 -8.08
CA ARG A 14 13.67 23.22 -8.62
C ARG A 14 14.23 22.05 -7.82
N ARG A 15 15.47 22.15 -7.35
CA ARG A 15 16.08 21.11 -6.49
C ARG A 15 15.39 21.01 -5.13
N GLN A 16 15.09 22.16 -4.50
CA GLN A 16 14.28 22.18 -3.28
C GLN A 16 12.91 21.54 -3.51
N GLU A 17 12.29 21.79 -4.66
CA GLU A 17 11.01 21.19 -5.01
C GLU A 17 11.09 19.68 -5.21
N VAL A 18 12.15 19.17 -5.87
CA VAL A 18 12.40 17.72 -5.98
C VAL A 18 12.55 17.10 -4.59
N ILE A 19 13.32 17.73 -3.69
CA ILE A 19 13.50 17.23 -2.31
C ILE A 19 12.17 17.20 -1.57
N ARG A 20 11.38 18.27 -1.68
CA ARG A 20 10.05 18.37 -1.05
C ARG A 20 9.11 17.28 -1.53
N LEU A 21 9.00 17.10 -2.85
CA LEU A 21 8.15 16.08 -3.47
C LEU A 21 8.62 14.66 -3.15
N HIS A 22 9.94 14.44 -3.10
CA HIS A 22 10.51 13.17 -2.68
C HIS A 22 10.12 12.82 -1.24
N GLN A 23 10.29 13.76 -0.31
CA GLN A 23 9.89 13.55 1.09
C GLN A 23 8.40 13.27 1.20
N GLU A 24 7.58 14.00 0.44
CA GLU A 24 6.12 13.83 0.44
C GLU A 24 5.69 12.45 -0.11
N LEU A 25 6.42 11.91 -1.09
CA LEU A 25 6.23 10.54 -1.56
C LEU A 25 6.61 9.52 -0.48
N LEU A 26 7.77 9.69 0.16
CA LEU A 26 8.23 8.79 1.23
C LEU A 26 7.26 8.78 2.43
N ASP A 27 6.76 9.96 2.83
CA ASP A 27 5.78 10.09 3.90
C ASP A 27 4.47 9.36 3.52
N CYS A 28 4.00 9.53 2.29
CA CYS A 28 2.82 8.82 1.78
C CYS A 28 3.04 7.28 1.76
N MET A 29 4.20 6.82 1.31
CA MET A 29 4.57 5.40 1.35
C MET A 29 4.58 4.88 2.78
N LEU A 30 5.17 5.61 3.72
CA LEU A 30 5.24 5.22 5.13
C LEU A 30 3.86 4.95 5.73
N VAL A 31 2.87 5.79 5.42
CA VAL A 31 1.49 5.55 5.89
C VAL A 31 0.91 4.27 5.28
N ASN A 32 1.19 3.98 4.00
CA ASN A 32 0.77 2.71 3.38
C ASN A 32 1.46 1.50 4.02
N PHE A 33 2.76 1.58 4.31
CA PHE A 33 3.48 0.53 5.04
C PHE A 33 2.81 0.24 6.38
N HIS A 34 2.48 1.28 7.16
CA HIS A 34 1.79 1.10 8.43
C HIS A 34 0.41 0.46 8.27
N ALA A 35 -0.39 0.92 7.30
CA ALA A 35 -1.70 0.34 7.05
C ALA A 35 -1.61 -1.14 6.63
N THR A 36 -0.68 -1.46 5.72
CA THR A 36 -0.43 -2.84 5.28
C THR A 36 0.01 -3.73 6.44
N ASP A 37 0.91 -3.24 7.29
CA ASP A 37 1.41 -3.97 8.46
C ASP A 37 0.30 -4.22 9.50
N GLU A 38 -0.58 -3.24 9.74
CA GLU A 38 -1.78 -3.39 10.58
C GLU A 38 -2.74 -4.45 10.00
N LEU A 39 -2.96 -4.45 8.69
CA LEU A 39 -3.81 -5.46 8.04
C LEU A 39 -3.19 -6.85 8.18
N ILE A 40 -1.88 -7.00 7.98
CA ILE A 40 -1.18 -8.27 8.17
C ILE A 40 -1.34 -8.77 9.61
N ALA A 41 -1.21 -7.90 10.61
CA ALA A 41 -1.40 -8.27 11.99
C ALA A 41 -2.81 -8.82 12.25
N VAL A 42 -3.85 -8.18 11.68
CA VAL A 42 -5.24 -8.66 11.76
C VAL A 42 -5.43 -10.01 11.08
N LEU A 43 -4.87 -10.19 9.88
CA LEU A 43 -4.95 -11.44 9.12
C LEU A 43 -4.30 -12.60 9.89
N ASN A 44 -3.09 -12.38 10.39
CA ASN A 44 -2.36 -13.39 11.14
C ASN A 44 -3.08 -13.74 12.45
N ALA A 45 -3.57 -12.74 13.19
CA ALA A 45 -4.22 -12.94 14.48
C ALA A 45 -5.60 -13.60 14.38
N HIS A 46 -6.38 -13.30 13.35
CA HIS A 46 -7.80 -13.69 13.30
C HIS A 46 -8.13 -14.73 12.25
N LEU A 47 -7.33 -14.85 11.19
CA LEU A 47 -7.58 -15.80 10.10
C LEU A 47 -6.51 -16.89 10.01
N GLY A 48 -5.53 -16.89 10.93
CA GLY A 48 -4.45 -17.89 10.96
C GLY A 48 -3.48 -17.77 9.78
N CYS A 49 -3.42 -16.60 9.13
CA CYS A 49 -2.44 -16.35 8.08
C CYS A 49 -1.01 -16.30 8.65
N THR A 50 -0.02 -16.50 7.78
CA THR A 50 1.40 -16.43 8.12
C THR A 50 2.14 -15.48 7.18
N ILE A 51 1.70 -14.23 7.11
CA ILE A 51 2.31 -13.20 6.28
C ILE A 51 3.37 -12.46 7.12
N ALA A 52 4.55 -12.22 6.55
CA ALA A 52 5.61 -11.50 7.25
C ALA A 52 5.22 -10.03 7.44
N GLN A 53 5.44 -9.50 8.64
CA GLN A 53 5.33 -8.06 8.92
C GLN A 53 6.36 -7.30 8.08
N ILE A 54 6.04 -6.07 7.68
CA ILE A 54 6.88 -5.28 6.79
C ILE A 54 7.27 -3.95 7.42
N LYS A 55 8.38 -3.40 6.96
CA LYS A 55 8.83 -2.07 7.35
C LYS A 55 9.46 -1.37 6.17
N MET A 56 9.26 -0.05 6.12
CA MET A 56 9.92 0.78 5.13
C MET A 56 11.42 0.89 5.46
N GLU A 57 12.26 0.64 4.46
CA GLU A 57 13.70 0.78 4.54
C GLU A 57 14.09 2.24 4.35
N LYS A 58 14.39 2.92 5.47
CA LYS A 58 14.69 4.36 5.50
C LYS A 58 15.92 4.76 4.67
N GLY A 59 16.88 3.85 4.53
CA GLY A 59 18.07 4.03 3.68
C GLY A 59 17.93 3.41 2.30
N GLY A 60 16.79 2.76 2.02
CA GLY A 60 16.51 2.12 0.75
C GLY A 60 16.00 3.10 -0.30
N THR A 61 16.06 2.67 -1.56
CA THR A 61 15.53 3.39 -2.70
C THR A 61 13.99 3.37 -2.71
N ILE A 62 13.36 4.28 -3.48
CA ILE A 62 11.92 4.24 -3.70
C ILE A 62 11.51 2.89 -4.30
N LYS A 63 12.28 2.38 -5.27
CA LYS A 63 12.01 1.11 -5.93
C LYS A 63 12.01 -0.07 -4.95
N GLU A 64 13.04 -0.18 -4.12
CA GLU A 64 13.12 -1.25 -3.09
C GLU A 64 11.91 -1.19 -2.14
N ASN A 65 11.57 0.02 -1.68
CA ASN A 65 10.39 0.20 -0.83
C ASN A 65 9.08 -0.14 -1.56
N CYS A 66 8.95 0.19 -2.85
CA CYS A 66 7.81 -0.24 -3.66
C CYS A 66 7.74 -1.77 -3.77
N ASP A 67 8.87 -2.43 -4.05
CA ASP A 67 8.93 -3.87 -4.23
C ASP A 67 8.55 -4.61 -2.93
N ILE A 68 9.02 -4.14 -1.77
CA ILE A 68 8.66 -4.69 -0.44
C ILE A 68 7.14 -4.64 -0.22
N ILE A 69 6.53 -3.46 -0.38
CA ILE A 69 5.10 -3.30 -0.08
C ILE A 69 4.22 -4.00 -1.14
N ILE A 70 4.62 -4.01 -2.42
CA ILE A 70 3.94 -4.76 -3.49
C ILE A 70 3.94 -6.25 -3.17
N GLN A 71 5.08 -6.80 -2.72
CA GLN A 71 5.18 -8.19 -2.34
C GLN A 71 4.18 -8.51 -1.23
N ALA A 72 4.20 -7.73 -0.14
CA ALA A 72 3.29 -7.94 0.99
C ALA A 72 1.81 -7.86 0.58
N MET A 73 1.44 -6.87 -0.24
CA MET A 73 0.09 -6.73 -0.79
C MET A 73 -0.31 -7.94 -1.65
N SER A 74 0.61 -8.47 -2.45
CA SER A 74 0.37 -9.67 -3.27
C SER A 74 0.19 -10.92 -2.41
N GLU A 75 0.93 -11.05 -1.31
CA GLU A 75 0.74 -12.13 -0.34
C GLU A 75 -0.61 -12.03 0.37
N ILE A 76 -1.02 -10.83 0.79
CA ILE A 76 -2.36 -10.58 1.35
C ILE A 76 -3.45 -11.01 0.37
N GLN A 77 -3.35 -10.61 -0.90
CA GLN A 77 -4.34 -11.00 -1.92
C GLN A 77 -4.43 -12.52 -2.10
N ARG A 78 -3.30 -13.22 -2.07
CA ARG A 78 -3.25 -14.67 -2.15
C ARG A 78 -3.92 -15.34 -0.96
N GLU A 79 -3.66 -14.87 0.26
CA GLU A 79 -4.31 -15.40 1.46
C GLU A 79 -5.82 -15.13 1.45
N VAL A 80 -6.27 -13.92 1.05
CA VAL A 80 -7.70 -13.60 0.91
C VAL A 80 -8.37 -14.51 -0.11
N TRP A 81 -7.72 -14.78 -1.25
CA TRP A 81 -8.25 -15.68 -2.27
C TRP A 81 -8.33 -17.13 -1.80
N LYS A 82 -7.32 -17.58 -1.06
CA LYS A 82 -7.31 -18.91 -0.42
C LYS A 82 -8.48 -19.05 0.54
N ILE A 83 -8.70 -18.05 1.40
CA ILE A 83 -9.83 -18.01 2.34
C ILE A 83 -11.17 -18.08 1.61
N ASP A 84 -11.35 -17.26 0.57
CA ASP A 84 -12.58 -17.28 -0.23
C ASP A 84 -12.84 -18.68 -0.84
N LYS A 85 -11.79 -19.29 -1.38
CA LYS A 85 -11.85 -20.64 -1.93
C LYS A 85 -12.21 -21.69 -0.87
N GLU A 86 -11.59 -21.65 0.31
CA GLU A 86 -11.92 -22.56 1.42
C GLU A 86 -13.37 -22.38 1.87
N MET A 87 -13.85 -21.14 1.97
CA MET A 87 -15.26 -20.85 2.27
C MET A 87 -16.19 -21.44 1.20
N LYS A 88 -15.82 -21.35 -0.08
CA LYS A 88 -16.60 -21.93 -1.19
C LYS A 88 -16.64 -23.45 -1.15
N GLU A 89 -15.55 -24.09 -0.76
CA GLU A 89 -15.45 -25.55 -0.70
C GLU A 89 -16.15 -26.15 0.53
N MET A 90 -16.16 -25.43 1.66
CA MET A 90 -16.79 -25.90 2.90
C MET A 90 -18.27 -25.55 3.03
N LEU A 91 -18.75 -24.51 2.34
CA LEU A 91 -20.15 -24.10 2.40
C LEU A 91 -20.98 -24.74 1.31
N GLU A 92 -22.22 -25.06 1.65
CA GLU A 92 -23.24 -25.38 0.66
C GLU A 92 -23.41 -24.20 -0.32
N PRO A 93 -23.65 -24.46 -1.62
CA PRO A 93 -23.72 -23.41 -2.64
C PRO A 93 -24.66 -22.24 -2.29
N MET A 94 -25.82 -22.52 -1.67
CA MET A 94 -26.76 -21.48 -1.24
C MET A 94 -26.21 -20.62 -0.09
N LEU A 95 -25.47 -21.20 0.85
CA LEU A 95 -24.86 -20.47 1.96
C LEU A 95 -23.69 -19.62 1.49
N TYR A 96 -22.89 -20.14 0.56
CA TYR A 96 -21.82 -19.35 -0.06
C TYR A 96 -22.39 -18.17 -0.84
N GLN A 97 -23.50 -18.35 -1.58
CA GLN A 97 -24.16 -17.27 -2.32
C GLN A 97 -24.67 -16.14 -1.40
N LYS A 98 -25.17 -16.47 -0.20
CA LYS A 98 -25.63 -15.49 0.80
C LYS A 98 -24.53 -14.53 1.27
N LEU A 99 -23.26 -14.96 1.27
CA LEU A 99 -22.14 -14.09 1.65
C LEU A 99 -22.01 -12.86 0.74
N TYR A 100 -22.40 -12.99 -0.52
CA TYR A 100 -22.30 -11.95 -1.54
C TYR A 100 -23.62 -11.24 -1.83
N ASP A 101 -24.75 -11.73 -1.30
CA ASP A 101 -26.05 -11.09 -1.51
C ASP A 101 -26.11 -9.78 -0.72
N ILE A 102 -26.34 -8.66 -1.41
CA ILE A 102 -26.47 -7.34 -0.81
C ILE A 102 -27.68 -7.26 0.12
N LYS A 103 -28.71 -8.09 -0.12
CA LYS A 103 -29.93 -8.12 0.69
C LYS A 103 -29.75 -8.86 2.02
N GLU A 104 -28.74 -9.71 2.13
CA GLU A 104 -28.50 -10.49 3.34
C GLU A 104 -27.90 -9.59 4.44
N PRO A 105 -28.43 -9.62 5.68
CA PRO A 105 -27.88 -8.90 6.81
C PRO A 105 -26.41 -9.26 7.08
N GLU A 106 -25.60 -8.27 7.41
CA GLU A 106 -24.17 -8.48 7.67
C GLU A 106 -23.92 -9.47 8.82
N VAL A 107 -24.78 -9.46 9.86
CA VAL A 107 -24.71 -10.40 10.99
C VAL A 107 -24.88 -11.86 10.53
N GLU A 108 -25.76 -12.11 9.56
CA GLU A 108 -25.98 -13.46 9.03
C GLU A 108 -24.77 -13.93 8.20
N LYS A 109 -24.18 -13.04 7.41
CA LYS A 109 -22.93 -13.31 6.69
C LYS A 109 -21.79 -13.67 7.64
N ILE A 110 -21.66 -12.91 8.73
CA ILE A 110 -20.64 -13.15 9.77
C ILE A 110 -20.85 -14.52 10.42
N ALA A 111 -22.09 -14.89 10.73
CA ALA A 111 -22.39 -16.20 11.31
C ALA A 111 -22.06 -17.35 10.34
N ILE A 112 -22.33 -17.18 9.04
CA ILE A 112 -21.96 -18.16 8.01
C ILE A 112 -20.44 -18.31 7.93
N ALA A 113 -19.70 -17.20 7.86
CA ALA A 113 -18.24 -17.23 7.80
C ALA A 113 -17.62 -17.81 9.09
N HIS A 114 -18.13 -17.41 10.26
CA HIS A 114 -17.66 -17.92 11.55
C HIS A 114 -17.74 -19.44 11.67
N LYS A 115 -18.79 -20.07 11.11
CA LYS A 115 -18.91 -21.53 11.05
C LYS A 115 -17.76 -22.18 10.28
N VAL A 116 -17.38 -21.62 9.12
CA VAL A 116 -16.24 -22.13 8.32
C VAL A 116 -14.95 -22.03 9.12
N PHE A 117 -14.68 -20.86 9.70
CA PHE A 117 -13.44 -20.65 10.46
C PHE A 117 -13.39 -21.50 11.73
N SER A 118 -14.53 -21.79 12.36
CA SER A 118 -14.55 -22.70 13.51
C SER A 118 -14.20 -24.14 13.12
N ILE A 119 -14.45 -24.53 11.86
CA ILE A 119 -14.04 -25.85 11.34
C ILE A 119 -12.54 -25.85 11.02
N VAL A 120 -12.02 -24.79 10.40
CA VAL A 120 -10.62 -24.70 9.95
C VAL A 120 -9.65 -24.42 11.09
N LEU A 121 -9.98 -23.47 11.97
CA LEU A 121 -9.11 -22.97 13.03
C LEU A 121 -9.48 -23.52 14.43
N GLY A 122 -10.53 -24.33 14.54
CA GLY A 122 -11.03 -24.83 15.82
C GLY A 122 -11.88 -23.80 16.57
N GLU A 123 -11.44 -23.33 17.74
CA GLU A 123 -12.16 -22.27 18.49
C GLU A 123 -11.94 -20.90 17.83
N ALA A 124 -12.53 -20.68 16.66
CA ALA A 124 -12.50 -19.39 16.00
C ALA A 124 -13.45 -18.41 16.72
N THR A 125 -12.99 -17.17 16.89
CA THR A 125 -13.81 -16.11 17.48
C THR A 125 -14.76 -15.51 16.44
N SER A 126 -15.85 -14.88 16.89
CA SER A 126 -16.74 -14.11 15.99
C SER A 126 -16.02 -13.01 15.20
N ILE A 127 -14.84 -12.59 15.67
CA ILE A 127 -13.96 -11.62 14.98
C ILE A 127 -13.40 -12.22 13.69
N ALA A 128 -13.03 -13.51 13.67
CA ALA A 128 -12.53 -14.20 12.47
C ALA A 128 -13.56 -14.17 11.33
N GLY A 129 -14.81 -14.55 11.62
CA GLY A 129 -15.90 -14.51 10.63
C GLY A 129 -16.17 -13.10 10.10
N MET A 130 -16.05 -12.08 10.96
CA MET A 130 -16.23 -10.69 10.60
C MET A 130 -15.13 -10.17 9.67
N VAL A 131 -13.87 -10.41 10.03
CA VAL A 131 -12.71 -10.02 9.21
C VAL A 131 -12.81 -10.70 7.84
N ALA A 132 -13.17 -11.98 7.79
CA ALA A 132 -13.33 -12.71 6.54
C ALA A 132 -14.46 -12.14 5.65
N VAL A 133 -15.65 -11.86 6.21
CA VAL A 133 -16.76 -11.27 5.44
C VAL A 133 -16.35 -9.93 4.84
N LYS A 134 -15.66 -9.07 5.61
CA LYS A 134 -15.19 -7.78 5.10
C LYS A 134 -14.12 -7.95 4.04
N LEU A 135 -13.17 -8.88 4.16
CA LEU A 135 -12.12 -9.07 3.16
C LEU A 135 -12.63 -9.72 1.88
N VAL A 136 -13.38 -10.80 2.01
CA VAL A 136 -13.91 -11.59 0.88
C VAL A 136 -15.06 -10.87 0.19
N GLY A 137 -15.91 -10.18 0.97
CA GLY A 137 -17.06 -9.42 0.46
C GLY A 137 -16.72 -8.02 -0.03
N SER A 138 -15.63 -7.40 0.45
CA SER A 138 -15.25 -6.05 0.03
C SER A 138 -14.46 -6.06 -1.27
N LYS A 139 -15.19 -5.88 -2.38
CA LYS A 139 -14.60 -5.47 -3.65
C LYS A 139 -13.74 -4.20 -3.51
N VAL A 140 -14.04 -3.35 -2.53
CA VAL A 140 -13.32 -2.09 -2.30
C VAL A 140 -11.87 -2.35 -1.89
N ILE A 141 -11.62 -3.31 -0.99
CA ILE A 141 -10.25 -3.65 -0.55
C ILE A 141 -9.46 -4.21 -1.73
N ILE A 142 -10.01 -5.17 -2.47
CA ILE A 142 -9.33 -5.79 -3.62
C ILE A 142 -9.00 -4.74 -4.68
N VAL A 143 -9.96 -3.87 -5.01
CA VAL A 143 -9.76 -2.79 -6.00
C VAL A 143 -8.73 -1.77 -5.51
N ALA A 144 -8.78 -1.38 -4.23
CA ALA A 144 -7.84 -0.44 -3.66
C ALA A 144 -6.41 -1.00 -3.66
N VAL A 145 -6.23 -2.26 -3.24
CA VAL A 145 -4.93 -2.95 -3.29
C VAL A 145 -4.41 -3.02 -4.72
N ASN A 146 -5.23 -3.45 -5.68
CA ASN A 146 -4.80 -3.56 -7.09
C ASN A 146 -4.35 -2.22 -7.68
N LYS A 147 -5.11 -1.15 -7.43
CA LYS A 147 -4.76 0.19 -7.92
C LYS A 147 -3.47 0.68 -7.26
N LEU A 148 -3.30 0.43 -5.96
CA LEU A 148 -2.10 0.85 -5.24
C LEU A 148 -0.86 0.08 -5.72
N VAL A 149 -0.95 -1.25 -5.88
CA VAL A 149 0.11 -2.09 -6.45
C VAL A 149 0.51 -1.60 -7.85
N THR A 150 -0.46 -1.28 -8.70
CA THR A 150 -0.18 -0.76 -10.06
C THR A 150 0.58 0.56 -10.00
N LEU A 151 0.14 1.49 -9.14
CA LEU A 151 0.79 2.80 -9.00
C LEU A 151 2.19 2.67 -8.40
N LEU A 152 2.38 1.81 -7.40
CA LEU A 152 3.69 1.53 -6.81
C LEU A 152 4.65 0.93 -7.84
N ALA A 153 4.15 0.03 -8.70
CA ALA A 153 4.94 -0.55 -9.78
C ALA A 153 5.34 0.51 -10.81
N GLN A 154 4.42 1.41 -11.18
CA GLN A 154 4.69 2.55 -12.06
C GLN A 154 5.74 3.50 -11.45
N ILE A 155 5.60 3.84 -10.16
CA ILE A 155 6.56 4.67 -9.42
C ILE A 155 7.93 3.98 -9.34
N GLY A 156 7.97 2.69 -9.04
CA GLY A 156 9.20 1.90 -8.95
C GLY A 156 9.88 1.67 -10.31
N ALA A 157 9.14 1.76 -11.41
CA ALA A 157 9.66 1.64 -12.78
C ALA A 157 10.01 3.00 -13.42
N SER A 158 9.46 4.11 -12.92
CA SER A 158 9.70 5.45 -13.45
C SER A 158 11.04 6.02 -12.98
N VAL A 159 11.35 7.25 -13.42
CA VAL A 159 12.53 8.00 -12.99
C VAL A 159 12.60 8.10 -11.46
N LEU A 160 11.46 8.10 -10.76
CA LEU A 160 11.37 8.09 -9.29
C LEU A 160 12.00 6.84 -8.67
N GLY A 161 11.75 5.66 -9.25
CA GLY A 161 12.35 4.40 -8.82
C GLY A 161 13.86 4.31 -9.08
N GLY A 162 14.34 4.95 -10.16
CA GLY A 162 15.75 4.98 -10.55
C GLY A 162 16.64 6.00 -9.81
N ILE A 163 16.04 7.04 -9.20
CA ILE A 163 16.77 8.09 -8.45
C ILE A 163 17.53 7.54 -7.22
N GLY A 164 17.24 6.30 -6.81
CA GLY A 164 17.96 5.60 -5.75
C GLY A 164 19.45 5.28 -6.02
N ILE A 165 19.91 5.27 -7.28
CA ILE A 165 21.27 4.76 -7.59
C ILE A 165 22.31 5.86 -7.87
N ALA A 166 21.93 7.13 -8.06
CA ALA A 166 22.90 8.19 -8.38
C ALA A 166 22.89 9.41 -7.44
N ILE A 167 21.91 9.53 -6.55
CA ILE A 167 21.56 10.84 -5.95
C ILE A 167 21.40 10.78 -4.42
N LEU A 168 21.23 9.60 -3.81
CA LEU A 168 20.98 9.46 -2.37
C LEU A 168 22.11 8.76 -1.58
N GLY A 169 23.03 8.05 -2.25
CA GLY A 169 24.20 7.42 -1.59
C GLY A 169 25.39 8.36 -1.35
N LEU A 170 25.32 9.58 -1.90
CA LEU A 170 26.22 10.68 -1.64
C LEU A 170 25.28 11.82 -1.27
N GLY A 171 25.35 12.32 -0.03
CA GLY A 171 24.35 13.25 0.53
C GLY A 171 23.94 14.38 -0.43
N ILE A 172 22.80 15.01 -0.14
CA ILE A 172 22.11 16.06 -0.93
C ILE A 172 23.05 17.04 -1.67
N ASP A 173 24.24 17.33 -1.14
CA ASP A 173 25.30 18.10 -1.76
C ASP A 173 25.87 17.57 -3.10
N VAL A 174 25.80 16.27 -3.42
CA VAL A 174 26.38 15.73 -4.67
C VAL A 174 25.39 15.76 -5.85
N ILE A 175 24.09 15.79 -5.57
CA ILE A 175 23.02 16.11 -6.55
C ILE A 175 23.31 17.45 -7.23
N LEU A 176 23.92 18.37 -6.47
CA LEU A 176 24.21 19.75 -6.86
C LEU A 176 25.51 19.92 -7.68
N GLN A 177 26.43 18.95 -7.67
CA GLN A 177 27.79 19.20 -8.19
C GLN A 177 28.11 18.57 -9.55
N ALA A 178 27.41 17.52 -9.99
CA ALA A 178 27.78 16.82 -11.23
C ALA A 178 27.04 17.31 -12.49
N ILE A 179 25.98 18.12 -12.36
CA ILE A 179 25.11 18.48 -13.49
C ILE A 179 25.21 19.98 -13.75
N LEU A 180 26.05 20.36 -14.71
CA LEU A 180 26.25 21.74 -15.13
C LEU A 180 25.15 22.18 -16.12
N GLY A 181 24.32 23.15 -15.70
CA GLY A 181 23.64 24.08 -16.60
C GLY A 181 22.30 23.61 -17.19
N ALA A 182 22.07 23.81 -18.50
CA ALA A 182 20.76 23.56 -19.13
C ALA A 182 20.30 22.10 -19.04
N VAL A 183 21.23 21.14 -19.05
CA VAL A 183 20.93 19.70 -18.88
C VAL A 183 20.30 19.42 -17.51
N GLU A 184 20.79 20.09 -16.47
CA GLU A 184 20.23 19.99 -15.12
C GLU A 184 18.81 20.53 -15.05
N ARG A 185 18.55 21.67 -15.70
CA ARG A 185 17.22 22.28 -15.73
C ARG A 185 16.19 21.30 -16.30
N ASP A 186 16.49 20.70 -17.46
CA ASP A 186 15.54 19.84 -18.16
C ASP A 186 15.31 18.53 -17.39
N GLN A 187 16.34 17.99 -16.75
CA GLN A 187 16.23 16.83 -15.85
C GLN A 187 15.42 17.15 -14.59
N LEU A 188 15.69 18.26 -13.91
CA LEU A 188 14.94 18.67 -12.72
C LEU A 188 13.48 18.91 -13.06
N LEU A 189 13.18 19.54 -14.19
CA LEU A 189 11.81 19.79 -14.64
C LEU A 189 11.08 18.47 -14.95
N ALA A 190 11.74 17.53 -15.63
CA ALA A 190 11.18 16.20 -15.89
C ALA A 190 10.90 15.43 -14.59
N ILE A 191 11.81 15.51 -13.61
CA ILE A 191 11.65 14.86 -12.30
C ILE A 191 10.50 15.49 -11.51
N VAL A 192 10.44 16.82 -11.42
CA VAL A 192 9.34 17.54 -10.73
C VAL A 192 8.00 17.14 -11.33
N LYS A 193 7.87 17.21 -12.66
CA LYS A 193 6.64 16.82 -13.35
C LYS A 193 6.27 15.36 -13.08
N SER A 194 7.25 14.46 -13.11
CA SER A 194 7.04 13.04 -12.79
C SER A 194 6.54 12.86 -11.35
N TYR A 195 7.12 13.55 -10.37
CA TYR A 195 6.63 13.52 -8.99
C TYR A 195 5.19 14.04 -8.88
N GLU A 196 4.89 15.21 -9.45
CA GLU A 196 3.56 15.82 -9.37
C GLU A 196 2.47 14.89 -9.92
N GLU A 197 2.72 14.29 -11.10
CA GLU A 197 1.79 13.35 -11.74
C GLU A 197 1.57 12.09 -10.88
N HIS A 198 2.64 11.44 -10.43
CA HIS A 198 2.52 10.18 -9.70
C HIS A 198 2.02 10.38 -8.27
N LEU A 199 2.44 11.44 -7.59
CA LEU A 199 2.12 11.68 -6.19
C LEU A 199 0.64 12.01 -5.98
N ALA A 200 0.03 12.78 -6.88
CA ALA A 200 -1.39 13.12 -6.80
C ALA A 200 -2.27 11.85 -6.92
N GLU A 201 -2.00 11.00 -7.91
CA GLU A 201 -2.71 9.72 -8.06
C GLU A 201 -2.44 8.77 -6.91
N PHE A 202 -1.18 8.69 -6.46
CA PHE A 202 -0.76 7.80 -5.39
C PHE A 202 -1.41 8.17 -4.05
N LYS A 203 -1.47 9.46 -3.70
CA LYS A 203 -2.17 9.93 -2.49
C LYS A 203 -3.64 9.57 -2.49
N ALA A 204 -4.35 9.84 -3.59
CA ALA A 204 -5.76 9.52 -3.69
C ALA A 204 -6.02 8.00 -3.58
N ALA A 205 -5.14 7.16 -4.15
CA ALA A 205 -5.22 5.71 -3.99
C ALA A 205 -4.88 5.25 -2.57
N SER A 206 -3.85 5.85 -1.97
CA SER A 206 -3.40 5.63 -0.60
C SER A 206 -4.51 5.91 0.41
N GLU A 207 -5.22 7.03 0.29
CA GLU A 207 -6.35 7.37 1.16
C GLU A 207 -7.48 6.33 1.08
N LYS A 208 -7.84 5.91 -0.14
CA LYS A 208 -8.86 4.85 -0.34
C LYS A 208 -8.42 3.52 0.26
N TYR A 209 -7.16 3.17 0.10
CA TYR A 209 -6.58 1.96 0.67
C TYR A 209 -6.59 1.99 2.20
N GLN A 210 -6.14 3.09 2.79
CA GLN A 210 -6.14 3.28 4.25
C GLN A 210 -7.56 3.26 4.83
N HIS A 211 -8.52 3.89 4.15
CA HIS A 211 -9.91 3.86 4.56
C HIS A 211 -10.47 2.44 4.55
N ALA A 212 -10.19 1.68 3.48
CA ALA A 212 -10.61 0.29 3.35
C ALA A 212 -9.98 -0.62 4.42
N ILE A 213 -8.71 -0.39 4.78
CA ILE A 213 -8.06 -1.11 5.88
C ILE A 213 -8.66 -0.72 7.22
N THR A 214 -8.87 0.58 7.46
CA THR A 214 -9.43 1.07 8.71
C THR A 214 -10.82 0.49 8.96
N GLU A 215 -11.63 0.30 7.91
CA GLU A 215 -12.92 -0.38 8.02
C GLU A 215 -12.77 -1.80 8.57
N VAL A 216 -11.74 -2.55 8.14
CA VAL A 216 -11.45 -3.90 8.65
C VAL A 216 -10.85 -3.85 10.06
N THR A 217 -9.88 -2.99 10.31
CA THR A 217 -9.09 -2.98 11.57
C THR A 217 -9.83 -2.33 12.74
N SER A 218 -10.62 -1.28 12.51
CA SER A 218 -11.40 -0.59 13.56
C SER A 218 -12.45 -1.51 14.19
N MET A 219 -13.02 -2.43 13.40
CA MET A 219 -14.00 -3.40 13.87
C MET A 219 -13.40 -4.45 14.82
N VAL A 220 -12.13 -4.80 14.63
CA VAL A 220 -11.36 -5.62 15.58
C VAL A 220 -11.14 -4.84 16.88
N LYS A 221 -10.75 -3.56 16.79
CA LYS A 221 -10.43 -2.70 17.94
C LYS A 221 -11.67 -2.35 18.79
N CYS A 222 -12.87 -2.22 18.20
CA CYS A 222 -14.10 -1.86 18.91
C CYS A 222 -14.65 -2.95 19.85
N LYS A 223 -14.14 -4.19 19.82
CA LYS A 223 -14.58 -5.30 20.70
C LYS A 223 -13.56 -5.71 21.78
N ILE A 224 -12.43 -5.01 21.87
CA ILE A 224 -11.44 -5.18 22.95
C ILE A 224 -11.75 -4.25 24.14
N LYS A 225 -12.86 -3.49 24.10
CA LYS A 225 -13.38 -2.70 25.23
C LYS A 225 -14.59 -3.37 25.87
#